data_AF-A0A7S2FH82-F1
#
_entry.id   AF-A0A7S2FH82-F1
#
_cell.length_a   1.000
_cell.length_b   1.000
_cell.length_c   1.000
_cell.angle_alpha   90.00
_cell.angle_beta   90.00
_cell.angle_gamma   90.00
#
_symmetry.space_group_name_H-M   'P 1'
#
loop_
_entity.id
_entity.type
_entity.pdbx_description
1 polymer ?
#
loop_
_entity_poly.entity_id
_entity_poly.type
_entity_poly.pdbx_seq_one_letter_code
_entity_poly.pdbx_strand_id
1 'polypeptide(L)'
;ARGLDIAGVELVVQIEPPKDFETYIHRSGRTGRANTSGISVTLFGQNKSYLMDNIERRAGVKLERIGTPTAKELALAAAEGAAEKVRTVPVEASRLFLEAAAGLIENKAEGLTDTDVLAQALAAIAGHTTVTKRSLLTAHADSVTLLFTGSNLRSKIERNAYVWTALRRVLPENLVDNVRRVSLLKDGTGAVFDVPVDKVDAFITCAGPRSGDLGGTLE
;
A
#
# COMPACT_ATOMS: atom_id res chain seq x y z
N ALA A 1 2.73 -6.85 -28.46
CA ALA A 1 4.19 -6.60 -28.50
C ALA A 1 4.97 -7.59 -29.41
N ARG A 2 4.35 -8.16 -30.47
CA ARG A 2 5.12 -8.77 -31.55
C ARG A 2 5.26 -7.70 -32.65
N GLY A 3 6.49 -7.36 -33.02
CA GLY A 3 6.79 -6.47 -34.16
C GLY A 3 7.31 -5.06 -33.87
N LEU A 4 7.41 -4.62 -32.60
CA LEU A 4 8.10 -3.38 -32.22
C LEU A 4 9.33 -3.75 -31.39
N ASP A 5 10.52 -3.54 -31.94
CA ASP A 5 11.78 -3.80 -31.24
C ASP A 5 12.07 -2.67 -30.25
N ILE A 6 11.47 -2.78 -29.07
CA ILE A 6 11.74 -1.87 -27.96
C ILE A 6 12.96 -2.44 -27.23
N ALA A 7 14.14 -1.97 -27.62
CA ALA A 7 15.41 -2.31 -26.99
C ALA A 7 15.69 -1.40 -25.78
N GLY A 8 16.29 -1.96 -24.72
CA GLY A 8 16.93 -1.17 -23.66
C GLY A 8 15.99 -0.57 -22.62
N VAL A 9 14.89 -1.22 -22.25
CA VAL A 9 14.07 -0.75 -21.12
C VAL A 9 14.69 -1.14 -19.78
N GLU A 10 14.72 -0.21 -18.83
CA GLU A 10 15.23 -0.45 -17.46
C GLU A 10 14.25 -1.26 -16.59
N LEU A 11 12.95 -1.10 -16.85
CA LEU A 11 11.87 -1.72 -16.08
C LEU A 11 10.80 -2.32 -17.01
N VAL A 12 10.44 -3.57 -16.77
CA VAL A 12 9.28 -4.24 -17.36
C VAL A 12 8.24 -4.47 -16.27
N VAL A 13 7.03 -3.95 -16.45
CA VAL A 13 5.90 -4.21 -15.54
C VAL A 13 4.85 -5.06 -16.25
N GLN A 14 4.62 -6.27 -15.73
CA GLN A 14 3.59 -7.18 -16.22
C GLN A 14 2.35 -7.02 -15.34
N ILE A 15 1.32 -6.37 -15.89
CA ILE A 15 0.07 -6.05 -15.16
C ILE A 15 -0.69 -7.30 -14.72
N GLU A 16 -0.52 -8.40 -15.44
CA GLU A 16 -1.04 -9.72 -15.07
C GLU A 16 0.02 -10.80 -15.25
N PRO A 17 -0.05 -11.89 -14.47
CA PRO A 17 0.88 -12.99 -14.61
C PRO A 17 0.71 -13.66 -15.98
N PRO A 18 1.81 -13.96 -16.69
CA PRO A 18 1.77 -14.80 -17.89
C PRO A 18 1.13 -16.16 -17.63
N LYS A 19 0.49 -16.73 -18.66
CA LYS A 19 -0.12 -18.07 -18.57
C LYS A 19 0.93 -19.19 -18.55
N ASP A 20 2.11 -18.93 -19.08
CA ASP A 20 3.20 -19.87 -19.25
C ASP A 20 4.57 -19.18 -19.10
N PHE A 21 5.59 -19.99 -18.84
CA PHE A 21 6.95 -19.52 -18.57
C PHE A 21 7.65 -18.94 -19.82
N GLU A 22 7.34 -19.43 -21.02
CA GLU A 22 7.95 -18.91 -22.26
C GLU A 22 7.53 -17.47 -22.50
N THR A 23 6.24 -17.18 -22.28
CA THR A 23 5.70 -15.83 -22.33
C THR A 23 6.34 -14.93 -21.28
N TYR A 24 6.58 -15.45 -20.07
CA TYR A 24 7.32 -14.71 -19.05
C TYR A 24 8.72 -14.32 -19.54
N ILE A 25 9.51 -15.28 -20.02
CA ILE A 25 10.88 -15.05 -20.52
C ILE A 25 10.90 -14.06 -21.69
N HIS A 26 9.97 -14.16 -22.64
CA HIS A 26 9.91 -13.24 -23.77
C HIS A 26 9.57 -11.79 -23.37
N ARG A 27 8.79 -11.61 -22.30
CA ARG A 27 8.42 -10.30 -21.75
C ARG A 27 9.53 -9.72 -20.88
N SER A 28 10.04 -10.50 -19.93
CA SER A 28 11.11 -10.07 -19.03
C SER A 28 12.42 -9.83 -19.79
N GLY A 29 12.69 -10.60 -20.85
CA GLY A 29 13.84 -10.40 -21.76
C GLY A 29 13.81 -9.11 -22.59
N ARG A 30 12.90 -8.17 -22.30
CA ARG A 30 12.95 -6.79 -22.82
C ARG A 30 13.86 -5.90 -21.99
N THR A 31 14.12 -6.24 -20.74
CA THR A 31 15.10 -5.58 -19.87
C THR A 31 16.38 -6.42 -19.71
N GLY A 32 17.44 -5.84 -19.12
CA GLY A 32 18.68 -6.56 -18.78
C GLY A 32 19.45 -7.15 -19.96
N ARG A 33 19.54 -6.42 -21.09
CA ARG A 33 20.25 -6.85 -22.31
C ARG A 33 21.69 -6.32 -22.33
N ALA A 34 22.57 -6.92 -23.14
CA ALA A 34 23.93 -6.45 -23.36
C ALA A 34 24.75 -6.23 -22.06
N ASN A 35 24.73 -7.21 -21.15
CA ASN A 35 25.38 -7.17 -19.83
C ASN A 35 24.89 -6.06 -18.88
N THR A 36 23.76 -5.41 -19.17
CA THR A 36 23.12 -4.49 -18.22
C THR A 36 22.17 -5.26 -17.31
N SER A 37 21.98 -4.77 -16.09
CA SER A 37 20.93 -5.24 -15.19
C SER A 37 19.59 -4.61 -15.57
N GLY A 38 18.50 -5.26 -15.18
CA GLY A 38 17.15 -4.84 -15.52
C GLY A 38 16.13 -5.40 -14.54
N ILE A 39 15.04 -4.67 -14.32
CA ILE A 39 14.01 -5.06 -13.35
C ILE A 39 12.76 -5.53 -14.10
N SER A 40 12.24 -6.70 -13.74
CA SER A 40 10.96 -7.22 -14.24
C SER A 40 10.02 -7.49 -13.08
N VAL A 41 8.96 -6.69 -12.95
CA VAL A 41 7.92 -6.81 -11.92
C VAL A 41 6.68 -7.46 -12.52
N THR A 42 6.09 -8.43 -11.83
CA THR A 42 4.82 -9.05 -12.22
C THR A 42 3.79 -8.86 -11.12
N LEU A 43 2.68 -8.20 -11.46
CA LEU A 43 1.54 -8.03 -10.56
C LEU A 43 0.65 -9.27 -10.65
N PHE A 44 0.27 -9.84 -9.52
CA PHE A 44 -0.64 -10.98 -9.48
C PHE A 44 -1.55 -10.93 -8.25
N GLY A 45 -2.78 -11.40 -8.40
CA GLY A 45 -3.70 -11.62 -7.29
C GLY A 45 -3.54 -13.00 -6.67
N GLN A 46 -4.09 -13.20 -5.47
CA GLN A 46 -3.97 -14.44 -4.72
C GLN A 46 -4.55 -15.66 -5.45
N ASN A 47 -5.61 -15.47 -6.25
CA ASN A 47 -6.22 -16.49 -7.10
C ASN A 47 -5.35 -16.93 -8.29
N LYS A 48 -4.33 -16.16 -8.66
CA LYS A 48 -3.41 -16.44 -9.77
C LYS A 48 -1.99 -16.79 -9.27
N SER A 49 -1.77 -16.98 -7.97
CA SER A 49 -0.47 -17.29 -7.38
C SER A 49 0.16 -18.57 -7.94
N TYR A 50 -0.67 -19.58 -8.24
CA TYR A 50 -0.23 -20.85 -8.83
C TYR A 50 0.46 -20.68 -10.20
N LEU A 51 0.13 -19.62 -10.95
CA LEU A 51 0.80 -19.32 -12.21
C LEU A 51 2.26 -18.89 -11.97
N MET A 52 2.50 -18.12 -10.91
CA MET A 52 3.85 -17.72 -10.53
C MET A 52 4.67 -18.93 -10.06
N ASP A 53 4.09 -19.80 -9.25
CA ASP A 53 4.75 -21.04 -8.80
C ASP A 53 5.14 -21.95 -10.00
N ASN A 54 4.30 -22.00 -11.03
CA ASN A 54 4.58 -22.73 -12.27
C ASN A 54 5.74 -22.09 -13.04
N ILE A 55 5.72 -20.76 -13.18
CA ILE A 55 6.78 -19.99 -13.86
C ILE A 55 8.12 -20.20 -13.15
N GLU A 56 8.20 -20.04 -11.83
CA GLU A 56 9.43 -20.25 -11.05
C GLU A 56 10.00 -21.65 -11.29
N ARG A 57 9.15 -22.67 -11.21
CA ARG A 57 9.55 -24.07 -11.40
C ARG A 57 10.04 -24.36 -12.82
N ARG A 58 9.34 -23.87 -13.85
CA ARG A 58 9.66 -24.19 -15.25
C ARG A 58 10.78 -23.34 -15.81
N ALA A 59 10.87 -22.07 -15.41
CA ALA A 59 11.96 -21.19 -15.80
C ALA A 59 13.24 -21.42 -14.99
N GLY A 60 13.16 -22.15 -13.85
CA GLY A 60 14.31 -22.43 -12.99
C GLY A 60 14.83 -21.18 -12.28
N VAL A 61 13.95 -20.20 -12.04
CA VAL A 61 14.28 -18.93 -11.36
C VAL A 61 13.53 -18.83 -10.04
N LYS A 62 14.16 -18.22 -9.05
CA LYS A 62 13.49 -17.85 -7.80
C LYS A 62 13.10 -16.39 -7.87
N LEU A 63 11.81 -16.10 -7.82
CA LEU A 63 11.28 -14.75 -7.84
C LEU A 63 11.17 -14.23 -6.42
N GLU A 64 11.56 -12.98 -6.22
CA GLU A 64 11.33 -12.30 -4.96
C GLU A 64 9.86 -11.87 -4.87
N ARG A 65 9.22 -12.17 -3.74
CA ARG A 65 7.84 -11.75 -3.47
C ARG A 65 7.87 -10.50 -2.62
N ILE A 66 7.60 -9.37 -3.24
CA ILE A 66 7.48 -8.08 -2.59
C ILE A 66 6.00 -7.71 -2.40
N GLY A 67 5.69 -7.07 -1.27
CA GLY A 67 4.37 -6.48 -1.03
C GLY A 67 4.12 -5.26 -1.91
N THR A 68 2.89 -4.76 -1.92
CA THR A 68 2.60 -3.45 -2.51
C THR A 68 3.25 -2.34 -1.69
N PRO A 69 3.74 -1.25 -2.32
CA PRO A 69 4.22 -0.08 -1.60
C PRO A 69 3.16 0.44 -0.63
N THR A 70 3.60 0.83 0.55
CA THR A 70 2.75 1.47 1.56
C THR A 70 2.41 2.91 1.14
N ALA A 71 1.33 3.47 1.71
CA ALA A 71 0.97 4.87 1.47
C ALA A 71 2.10 5.84 1.86
N LYS A 72 2.85 5.51 2.91
CA LYS A 72 4.01 6.28 3.37
C LYS A 72 5.15 6.25 2.35
N GLU A 73 5.50 5.09 1.83
CA GLU A 73 6.54 4.94 0.81
C GLU A 73 6.15 5.66 -0.48
N LEU A 74 4.88 5.59 -0.88
CA LEU A 74 4.38 6.32 -2.04
C LEU A 74 4.49 7.84 -1.83
N ALA A 75 4.08 8.34 -0.65
CA ALA A 75 4.20 9.76 -0.32
C ALA A 75 5.66 10.22 -0.33
N LEU A 76 6.58 9.41 0.19
CA LEU A 76 8.01 9.73 0.19
C LEU A 76 8.57 9.80 -1.24
N ALA A 77 8.32 8.77 -2.07
CA ALA A 77 8.78 8.76 -3.46
C ALA A 77 8.19 9.91 -4.27
N ALA A 78 6.92 10.26 -4.04
CA ALA A 78 6.28 11.38 -4.70
C ALA A 78 6.86 12.74 -4.23
N ALA A 79 7.18 12.87 -2.94
CA ALA A 79 7.86 14.05 -2.40
C ALA A 79 9.26 14.22 -2.98
N GLU A 80 10.03 13.14 -3.14
CA GLU A 80 11.34 13.16 -3.80
C GLU A 80 11.23 13.63 -5.26
N GLY A 81 10.26 13.08 -6.01
CA GLY A 81 10.00 13.52 -7.39
C GLY A 81 9.57 14.99 -7.48
N ALA A 82 8.76 15.47 -6.52
CA ALA A 82 8.39 16.88 -6.44
C ALA A 82 9.59 17.77 -6.10
N ALA A 83 10.44 17.35 -5.16
CA ALA A 83 11.66 18.08 -4.81
C ALA A 83 12.61 18.19 -6.00
N GLU A 84 12.75 17.14 -6.81
CA GLU A 84 13.59 17.18 -8.00
C GLU A 84 13.05 18.14 -9.08
N LYS A 85 11.72 18.18 -9.26
CA LYS A 85 11.08 19.20 -10.10
C LYS A 85 11.37 20.61 -9.61
N VAL A 86 11.39 20.84 -8.30
CA VAL A 86 11.75 22.15 -7.73
C VAL A 86 13.23 22.46 -7.96
N ARG A 87 14.14 21.49 -7.77
CA ARG A 87 15.60 21.69 -7.97
C ARG A 87 15.97 22.02 -9.41
N THR A 88 15.23 21.49 -10.37
CA THR A 88 15.48 21.72 -11.81
C THR A 88 14.95 23.06 -12.33
N VAL A 89 14.21 23.81 -11.50
CA VAL A 89 13.68 25.13 -11.88
C VAL A 89 14.82 26.17 -11.86
N PRO A 90 15.03 26.92 -12.96
CA PRO A 90 16.01 28.01 -12.99
C PRO A 90 15.72 29.11 -11.96
N VAL A 91 16.78 29.69 -11.39
CA VAL A 91 16.68 30.72 -10.33
C VAL A 91 15.95 31.97 -10.82
N GLU A 92 16.10 32.33 -12.09
CA GLU A 92 15.45 33.48 -12.70
C GLU A 92 13.93 33.29 -12.74
N ALA A 93 13.47 32.07 -13.03
CA ALA A 93 12.06 31.73 -13.06
C ALA A 93 11.48 31.70 -11.64
N SER A 94 12.20 31.14 -10.66
CA SER A 94 11.72 31.08 -9.27
C SER A 94 11.59 32.47 -8.63
N ARG A 95 12.43 33.44 -9.04
CA ARG A 95 12.34 34.83 -8.56
C ARG A 95 11.00 35.51 -8.87
N LEU A 96 10.32 35.10 -9.94
CA LEU A 96 9.00 35.64 -10.31
C LEU A 96 7.91 35.28 -9.30
N PHE A 97 8.14 34.27 -8.45
CA PHE A 97 7.17 33.77 -7.48
C PHE A 97 7.47 34.21 -6.04
N LEU A 98 8.48 35.06 -5.81
CA LEU A 98 8.92 35.43 -4.45
C LEU A 98 7.82 36.12 -3.64
N GLU A 99 7.05 37.02 -4.24
CA GLU A 99 5.96 37.71 -3.56
C GLU A 99 4.86 36.73 -3.12
N ALA A 100 4.48 35.80 -4.00
CA ALA A 100 3.50 34.76 -3.69
C ALA A 100 4.01 33.79 -2.61
N ALA A 101 5.30 33.42 -2.67
CA ALA A 101 5.92 32.57 -1.66
C ALA A 101 5.98 33.25 -0.29
N ALA A 102 6.34 34.53 -0.24
CA ALA A 102 6.32 35.32 1.00
C ALA A 102 4.90 35.42 1.56
N GLY A 103 3.91 35.70 0.70
CA GLY A 103 2.50 35.74 1.10
C GLY A 103 1.99 34.41 1.68
N LEU A 104 2.43 33.27 1.15
CA LEU A 104 2.08 31.95 1.71
C LEU A 104 2.69 31.73 3.10
N ILE A 105 3.91 32.19 3.33
CA ILE A 105 4.59 32.06 4.63
C ILE A 105 3.95 33.00 5.66
N GLU A 106 3.64 34.23 5.29
CA GLU A 106 3.03 35.22 6.18
C GLU A 106 1.60 34.83 6.58
N ASN A 107 0.83 34.26 5.64
CA ASN A 107 -0.57 33.88 5.85
C ASN A 107 -0.76 32.39 6.18
N LYS A 108 0.28 31.70 6.64
CA LYS A 108 0.18 30.29 7.05
C LYS A 108 -0.76 30.12 8.24
N ALA A 109 -1.42 28.96 8.32
CA ALA A 109 -2.29 28.65 9.45
C ALA A 109 -1.52 28.62 10.78
N GLU A 110 -2.21 28.96 11.87
CA GLU A 110 -1.62 29.03 13.20
C GLU A 110 -0.96 27.69 13.59
N GLY A 111 0.25 27.77 14.13
CA GLY A 111 1.04 26.60 14.54
C GLY A 111 1.90 25.97 13.44
N LEU A 112 1.84 26.44 12.18
CA LEU A 112 2.70 25.95 11.10
C LEU A 112 4.06 26.66 11.05
N THR A 113 5.09 25.89 10.74
CA THR A 113 6.43 26.39 10.40
C THR A 113 6.56 26.67 8.90
N ASP A 114 7.59 27.39 8.48
CA ASP A 114 7.86 27.64 7.05
C ASP A 114 8.15 26.32 6.31
N THR A 115 8.75 25.36 7.02
CA THR A 115 8.97 24.00 6.54
C THR A 115 7.65 23.28 6.27
N ASP A 116 6.62 23.50 7.11
CA ASP A 116 5.31 22.89 6.88
C ASP A 116 4.63 23.48 5.64
N VAL A 117 4.78 24.78 5.40
CA VAL A 117 4.30 25.44 4.17
C VAL A 117 5.01 24.87 2.94
N LEU A 118 6.34 24.66 3.02
CA LEU A 118 7.09 24.02 1.95
C LEU A 118 6.65 22.56 1.73
N ALA A 119 6.37 21.82 2.81
CA ALA A 119 5.83 20.47 2.73
C ALA A 119 4.45 20.44 2.06
N GLN A 120 3.58 21.41 2.35
CA GLN A 120 2.29 21.58 1.69
C GLN A 120 2.45 21.87 0.19
N ALA A 121 3.40 22.75 -0.18
CA ALA A 121 3.70 23.03 -1.58
C ALA A 121 4.22 21.79 -2.32
N LEU A 122 5.12 21.01 -1.71
CA LEU A 122 5.61 19.75 -2.27
C LEU A 122 4.47 18.73 -2.42
N ALA A 123 3.60 18.61 -1.43
CA ALA A 123 2.43 17.73 -1.50
C ALA A 123 1.48 18.13 -2.64
N ALA A 124 1.26 19.43 -2.84
CA ALA A 124 0.46 19.96 -3.95
C ALA A 124 1.11 19.65 -5.32
N ILE A 125 2.43 19.87 -5.46
CA ILE A 125 3.20 19.54 -6.68
C ILE A 125 3.17 18.03 -6.98
N ALA A 126 3.23 17.21 -5.93
CA ALA A 126 3.17 15.77 -6.03
C ALA A 126 1.75 15.25 -6.36
N GLY A 127 0.71 16.10 -6.27
CA GLY A 127 -0.69 15.70 -6.43
C GLY A 127 -1.23 14.89 -5.23
N HIS A 128 -0.52 14.91 -4.10
CA HIS A 128 -0.89 14.22 -2.86
C HIS A 128 -1.68 15.16 -1.95
N THR A 129 -2.87 15.57 -2.39
CA THR A 129 -3.70 16.54 -1.65
C THR A 129 -4.54 15.90 -0.55
N THR A 130 -4.76 14.59 -0.58
CA THR A 130 -5.49 13.84 0.46
C THR A 130 -4.85 12.48 0.74
N VAL A 131 -4.76 12.11 2.01
CA VAL A 131 -4.38 10.75 2.41
C VAL A 131 -5.57 9.84 2.15
N THR A 132 -5.62 9.20 0.99
CA THR A 132 -6.69 8.24 0.67
C THR A 132 -6.43 6.93 1.42
N LYS A 133 -7.17 6.66 2.50
CA LYS A 133 -7.14 5.34 3.17
C LYS A 133 -7.93 4.36 2.29
N ARG A 134 -7.27 3.33 1.73
CA ARG A 134 -7.91 2.27 0.93
C ARG A 134 -7.76 0.92 1.61
N SER A 135 -8.67 0.00 1.31
CA SER A 135 -8.61 -1.37 1.84
C SER A 135 -7.40 -2.09 1.24
N LEU A 136 -6.63 -2.79 2.08
CA LEU A 136 -5.53 -3.64 1.64
C LEU A 136 -6.03 -4.97 1.04
N LEU A 137 -7.27 -5.35 1.31
CA LEU A 137 -7.90 -6.55 0.75
C LEU A 137 -8.48 -6.32 -0.64
N THR A 138 -8.99 -5.11 -0.90
CA THR A 138 -9.81 -4.85 -2.09
C THR A 138 -9.51 -3.56 -2.83
N ALA A 139 -8.62 -2.71 -2.30
CA ALA A 139 -8.28 -1.40 -2.85
C ALA A 139 -9.47 -0.42 -2.97
N HIS A 140 -10.62 -0.70 -2.37
CA HIS A 140 -11.75 0.22 -2.30
C HIS A 140 -11.43 1.41 -1.39
N ALA A 141 -11.73 2.63 -1.86
CA ALA A 141 -11.42 3.88 -1.16
C ALA A 141 -12.30 4.18 0.06
N ASP A 142 -13.45 3.52 0.19
CA ASP A 142 -14.39 3.76 1.29
C ASP A 142 -14.19 2.78 2.46
N SER A 143 -13.11 1.99 2.42
CA SER A 143 -12.84 0.97 3.43
C SER A 143 -11.36 0.93 3.82
N VAL A 144 -11.08 0.55 5.05
CA VAL A 144 -9.74 0.31 5.60
C VAL A 144 -9.67 -1.12 6.11
N THR A 145 -8.56 -1.80 5.85
CA THR A 145 -8.32 -3.13 6.41
C THR A 145 -7.70 -2.98 7.79
N LEU A 146 -8.36 -3.54 8.81
CA LEU A 146 -7.83 -3.65 10.16
C LEU A 146 -7.30 -5.07 10.42
N LEU A 147 -6.25 -5.14 11.22
CA LEU A 147 -5.66 -6.37 11.72
C LEU A 147 -6.17 -6.63 13.14
N PHE A 148 -6.82 -7.77 13.34
CA PHE A 148 -7.17 -8.28 14.65
C PHE A 148 -6.25 -9.41 15.05
N THR A 149 -5.46 -9.19 16.09
CA THR A 149 -4.64 -10.22 16.72
C THR A 149 -5.14 -10.47 18.14
N GLY A 150 -5.16 -11.72 18.58
CA GLY A 150 -5.45 -12.04 19.98
C GLY A 150 -4.18 -12.46 20.69
N SER A 151 -3.69 -11.64 21.62
CA SER A 151 -2.54 -11.99 22.45
C SER A 151 -2.84 -13.16 23.40
N ASN A 152 -4.12 -13.40 23.71
CA ASN A 152 -4.59 -14.49 24.60
C ASN A 152 -5.62 -15.44 23.94
N LEU A 153 -5.57 -15.63 22.62
CA LEU A 153 -6.40 -16.65 21.96
C LEU A 153 -5.99 -18.05 22.48
N ARG A 154 -6.79 -18.62 23.39
CA ARG A 154 -6.58 -19.98 23.95
C ARG A 154 -6.51 -21.08 22.87
N SER A 155 -7.01 -20.81 21.66
CA SER A 155 -7.00 -21.71 20.51
C SER A 155 -6.89 -20.91 19.21
N LYS A 156 -6.23 -21.47 18.19
CA LYS A 156 -6.07 -20.84 16.88
C LYS A 156 -7.42 -20.59 16.22
N ILE A 157 -7.54 -19.49 15.48
CA ILE A 157 -8.73 -19.23 14.67
C ILE A 157 -8.63 -20.04 13.38
N GLU A 158 -9.16 -21.26 13.39
CA GLU A 158 -9.08 -22.17 12.24
C GLU A 158 -10.21 -21.98 11.22
N ARG A 159 -11.25 -21.21 11.56
CA ARG A 159 -12.42 -20.98 10.70
C ARG A 159 -12.87 -19.52 10.78
N ASN A 160 -13.27 -18.96 9.63
CA ASN A 160 -13.77 -17.58 9.54
C ASN A 160 -14.95 -17.32 10.49
N ALA A 161 -15.80 -18.31 10.74
CA ALA A 161 -16.92 -18.18 11.68
C ALA A 161 -16.47 -17.78 13.10
N TYR A 162 -15.30 -18.24 13.54
CA TYR A 162 -14.76 -17.94 14.86
C TYR A 162 -14.22 -16.50 14.97
N VAL A 163 -13.92 -15.84 13.85
CA VAL A 163 -13.54 -14.41 13.85
C VAL A 163 -14.69 -13.56 14.38
N TRP A 164 -15.91 -13.82 13.92
CA TRP A 164 -17.10 -13.11 14.38
C TRP A 164 -17.35 -13.28 15.88
N THR A 165 -17.16 -14.50 16.38
CA THR A 165 -17.24 -14.78 17.82
C THR A 165 -16.18 -14.04 18.60
N ALA A 166 -14.95 -13.96 18.09
CA ALA A 166 -13.86 -13.22 18.73
C ALA A 166 -14.12 -11.71 18.73
N LEU A 167 -14.55 -11.14 17.59
CA LEU A 167 -14.86 -9.71 17.48
C LEU A 167 -16.01 -9.29 18.39
N ARG A 168 -17.09 -10.07 18.48
CA ARG A 168 -18.22 -9.78 19.40
C ARG A 168 -17.85 -9.78 20.88
N ARG A 169 -16.69 -10.36 21.26
CA ARG A 169 -16.21 -10.31 22.65
C ARG A 169 -15.54 -8.99 23.01
N VAL A 170 -14.97 -8.30 22.02
CA VAL A 170 -14.18 -7.08 22.22
C VAL A 170 -14.87 -5.83 21.70
N LEU A 171 -15.73 -5.96 20.69
CA LEU A 171 -16.45 -4.87 20.04
C LEU A 171 -17.96 -4.98 20.26
N PRO A 172 -18.68 -3.85 20.33
CA PRO A 172 -20.13 -3.81 20.34
C PRO A 172 -20.71 -4.27 19.00
N GLU A 173 -21.93 -4.83 19.04
CA GLU A 173 -22.58 -5.48 17.88
C GLU A 173 -22.74 -4.53 16.68
N ASN A 174 -23.09 -3.26 16.94
CA ASN A 174 -23.22 -2.23 15.91
C ASN A 174 -21.92 -1.97 15.14
N LEU A 175 -20.74 -2.15 15.76
CA LEU A 175 -19.47 -2.07 15.04
C LEU A 175 -19.20 -3.36 14.28
N VAL A 176 -19.42 -4.52 14.90
CA VAL A 176 -19.23 -5.83 14.25
C VAL A 176 -20.04 -5.93 12.95
N ASP A 177 -21.27 -5.41 12.90
CA ASP A 177 -22.11 -5.41 11.68
C ASP A 177 -21.51 -4.66 10.48
N ASN A 178 -20.51 -3.80 10.72
CA ASN A 178 -19.81 -3.05 9.67
C ASN A 178 -18.58 -3.79 9.13
N VAL A 179 -18.20 -4.92 9.73
CA VAL A 179 -17.08 -5.74 9.29
C VAL A 179 -17.42 -6.41 7.97
N ARG A 180 -16.50 -6.33 7.02
CA ARG A 180 -16.62 -6.96 5.70
C ARG A 180 -15.35 -7.72 5.37
N ARG A 181 -15.47 -8.70 4.48
CA ARG A 181 -14.33 -9.37 3.82
C ARG A 181 -13.27 -9.86 4.81
N VAL A 182 -13.67 -10.78 5.66
CA VAL A 182 -12.78 -11.38 6.66
C VAL A 182 -11.85 -12.40 6.00
N SER A 183 -10.56 -12.30 6.31
CA SER A 183 -9.51 -13.25 5.91
C SER A 183 -8.66 -13.63 7.11
N LEU A 184 -8.38 -14.93 7.29
CA LEU A 184 -7.54 -15.41 8.39
C LEU A 184 -6.07 -15.16 8.11
N LEU A 185 -5.30 -14.88 9.16
CA LEU A 185 -3.85 -14.94 9.10
C LEU A 185 -3.40 -16.40 8.93
N LYS A 186 -2.32 -16.63 8.17
CA LYS A 186 -1.83 -17.98 7.87
C LYS A 186 -1.39 -18.77 9.10
N ASP A 187 -0.97 -18.09 10.15
CA ASP A 187 -0.52 -18.67 11.42
C ASP A 187 -1.69 -18.99 12.39
N GLY A 188 -2.90 -18.51 12.07
CA GLY A 188 -4.11 -18.67 12.87
C GLY A 188 -4.16 -17.77 14.11
N THR A 189 -3.27 -16.78 14.22
CA THR A 189 -3.17 -15.87 15.40
C THR A 189 -4.17 -14.71 15.35
N GLY A 190 -4.90 -14.58 14.24
CA GLY A 190 -5.77 -13.46 14.01
C GLY A 190 -6.48 -13.48 12.66
N ALA A 191 -7.06 -12.34 12.33
CA ALA A 191 -7.74 -12.12 11.06
C ALA A 191 -7.57 -10.66 10.62
N VAL A 192 -7.65 -10.44 9.32
CA VAL A 192 -7.79 -9.11 8.72
C VAL A 192 -9.20 -8.95 8.15
N PHE A 193 -9.74 -7.74 8.23
CA PHE A 193 -11.06 -7.44 7.68
C PHE A 193 -11.21 -5.97 7.33
N ASP A 194 -12.13 -5.68 6.42
CA ASP A 194 -12.44 -4.32 6.00
C ASP A 194 -13.51 -3.68 6.89
N VAL A 195 -13.33 -2.40 7.22
CA VAL A 195 -14.33 -1.54 7.87
C VAL A 195 -14.45 -0.21 7.12
N PRO A 196 -15.59 0.50 7.20
CA PRO A 196 -15.72 1.85 6.65
C PRO A 196 -14.69 2.83 7.23
N VAL A 197 -14.14 3.71 6.39
CA VAL A 197 -13.08 4.68 6.78
C VAL A 197 -13.51 5.58 7.94
N ASP A 198 -14.78 6.01 7.95
CA ASP A 198 -15.39 6.87 8.98
C ASP A 198 -15.57 6.18 10.33
N LYS A 199 -15.42 4.86 10.39
CA LYS A 199 -15.62 4.06 11.62
C LYS A 199 -14.32 3.54 12.22
N VAL A 200 -13.17 3.72 11.56
CA VAL A 200 -11.87 3.18 11.99
C VAL A 200 -11.56 3.57 13.43
N ASP A 201 -11.71 4.83 13.80
CA ASP A 201 -11.36 5.31 15.14
C ASP A 201 -12.25 4.67 16.23
N ALA A 202 -13.52 4.41 15.92
CA ALA A 202 -14.44 3.72 16.83
C ALA A 202 -14.02 2.26 17.05
N PHE A 203 -13.58 1.56 15.99
CA PHE A 203 -13.04 0.20 16.10
C PHE A 203 -11.79 0.16 16.97
N ILE A 204 -10.80 1.01 16.69
CA ILE A 204 -9.52 1.05 17.42
C ILE A 204 -9.76 1.41 18.89
N THR A 205 -10.58 2.43 19.16
CA THR A 205 -10.87 2.88 20.54
C THR A 205 -11.58 1.81 21.37
N CYS A 206 -12.56 1.11 20.79
CA CYS A 206 -13.29 0.06 21.50
C CYS A 206 -12.44 -1.19 21.78
N ALA A 207 -11.46 -1.48 20.93
CA ALA A 207 -10.53 -2.61 21.08
C ALA A 207 -9.21 -2.23 21.78
N GLY A 208 -9.10 -1.02 22.34
CA GLY A 208 -7.94 -0.58 23.12
C GLY A 208 -7.60 -1.51 24.29
N PRO A 209 -6.42 -1.38 24.90
CA PRO A 209 -5.85 -2.37 25.82
C PRO A 209 -6.73 -2.54 27.06
N ARG A 210 -7.64 -3.51 27.03
CA ARG A 210 -8.34 -3.97 28.23
C ARG A 210 -7.35 -4.80 29.04
N SER A 211 -6.95 -4.28 30.20
CA SER A 211 -6.28 -5.04 31.25
C SER A 211 -7.19 -6.18 31.71
N GLY A 212 -7.00 -7.38 31.15
CA GLY A 212 -7.74 -8.58 31.50
C GLY A 212 -7.70 -9.66 30.42
N ASP A 213 -7.81 -10.91 30.86
CA ASP A 213 -7.52 -12.21 30.23
C ASP A 213 -8.20 -12.55 28.88
N LEU A 214 -8.75 -11.56 28.16
CA LEU A 214 -9.55 -11.72 26.93
C LEU A 214 -9.03 -10.86 25.75
N GLY A 215 -7.80 -10.35 25.85
CA GLY A 215 -7.22 -9.33 24.97
C GLY A 215 -7.07 -9.73 23.50
N GLY A 216 -7.76 -8.98 22.63
CA GLY A 216 -7.42 -8.83 21.23
C GLY A 216 -7.14 -7.37 20.92
N THR A 217 -6.17 -7.11 20.06
CA THR A 217 -5.72 -5.78 19.65
C THR A 217 -6.13 -5.54 18.20
N LEU A 218 -6.57 -4.32 17.90
CA LEU A 218 -6.83 -3.83 16.54
C LEU A 218 -5.79 -2.79 16.16
N GLU A 219 -5.13 -2.99 15.03
CA GLU A 219 -4.21 -2.04 14.38
C GLU A 219 -4.54 -1.89 12.88
#